data_AF-A0A836P4A7-F1
#
_entry.id   AF-A0A836P4A7-F1
#
_cell.length_a   1.000
_cell.length_b   1.000
_cell.length_c   1.000
_cell.angle_alpha   90.00
_cell.angle_beta   90.00
_cell.angle_gamma   90.00
#
_symmetry.space_group_name_H-M   'P 1'
#
loop_
_entity.id
_entity.type
_entity.pdbx_description
1 polymer ?
#
loop_
_entity_poly.entity_id
_entity_poly.type
_entity_poly.pdbx_seq_one_letter_code
_entity_poly.pdbx_strand_id
1 'polypeptide(L)'
;ESAALMRLVAAITERMLVHIDLHETTDSDESEFRPALAARDGATFVPGGIPDGFYLVGDSQDPQPAFQQAGIAAVAEVTHIAPADADGRLIGAPVVGHGVINYPVRRLGLCAGVTDARYRTTTEVYPDSPRATPEQCNAAQVAAICAAIDYALAQS
;
A
#
# COMPACT_ATOMS: atom_id res chain seq x y z
N GLU A 1 -8.79 15.41 9.27
CA GLU A 1 -7.39 15.33 8.81
C GLU A 1 -7.31 15.58 7.29
N SER A 2 -7.92 14.73 6.47
CA SER A 2 -7.76 14.73 5.00
C SER A 2 -8.07 16.07 4.33
N ALA A 3 -9.15 16.76 4.73
CA ALA A 3 -9.49 18.07 4.17
C ALA A 3 -8.40 19.14 4.39
N ALA A 4 -7.64 19.07 5.49
CA ALA A 4 -6.54 19.99 5.75
C ALA A 4 -5.31 19.64 4.91
N LEU A 5 -4.98 18.35 4.79
CA LEU A 5 -3.91 17.86 3.91
C LEU A 5 -4.18 18.24 2.45
N MET A 6 -5.39 17.99 1.95
CA MET A 6 -5.78 18.34 0.58
C MET A 6 -5.58 19.83 0.29
N ARG A 7 -5.93 20.72 1.24
CA ARG A 7 -5.67 22.16 1.08
C ARG A 7 -4.19 22.50 1.05
N LEU A 8 -3.37 21.81 1.84
CA LEU A 8 -1.93 22.04 1.89
C LEU A 8 -1.24 21.64 0.58
N VAL A 9 -1.61 20.49 0.02
CA VAL A 9 -0.93 19.92 -1.16
C VAL A 9 -1.50 20.39 -2.50
N ALA A 10 -2.67 21.05 -2.50
CA ALA A 10 -3.33 21.52 -3.71
C ALA A 10 -2.43 22.37 -4.61
N ALA A 11 -1.56 23.21 -4.04
CA ALA A 11 -0.68 24.11 -4.79
C ALA A 11 0.53 23.42 -5.46
N ILE A 12 0.86 22.18 -5.06
CA ILE A 12 2.04 21.44 -5.55
C ILE A 12 1.69 20.11 -6.22
N THR A 13 0.42 19.76 -6.28
CA THR A 13 -0.07 18.46 -6.76
C THR A 13 0.44 18.13 -8.17
N GLU A 14 0.40 19.07 -9.10
CA GLU A 14 0.86 18.86 -10.48
C GLU A 14 2.39 18.75 -10.62
N ARG A 15 3.14 19.07 -9.57
CA ARG A 15 4.62 19.06 -9.57
C ARG A 15 5.21 17.84 -8.88
N MET A 16 4.38 17.04 -8.20
CA MET A 16 4.84 15.86 -7.49
C MET A 16 5.12 14.75 -8.50
N LEU A 17 6.34 14.22 -8.51
CA LEU A 17 6.70 13.08 -9.34
C LEU A 17 6.38 11.74 -8.66
N VAL A 18 6.55 11.70 -7.33
CA VAL A 18 6.39 10.51 -6.49
C VAL A 18 5.42 10.83 -5.34
N HIS A 19 4.46 9.92 -5.07
CA HIS A 19 3.60 9.93 -3.90
C HIS A 19 3.66 8.55 -3.23
N ILE A 20 4.10 8.50 -1.98
CA ILE A 20 4.12 7.26 -1.19
C ILE A 20 3.30 7.51 0.06
N ASP A 21 2.29 6.68 0.25
CA ASP A 21 1.43 6.69 1.42
C ASP A 21 1.79 5.49 2.30
N LEU A 22 2.15 5.73 3.56
CA LEU A 22 2.74 4.70 4.41
C LEU A 22 1.68 4.07 5.30
N HIS A 23 1.33 2.81 5.04
CA HIS A 23 0.31 2.08 5.78
C HIS A 23 0.85 0.77 6.36
N GLU A 24 0.03 0.20 7.23
CA GLU A 24 0.18 -1.14 7.77
C GLU A 24 -1.18 -1.84 7.76
N THR A 25 -1.15 -3.14 7.48
CA THR A 25 -2.29 -4.04 7.63
C THR A 25 -2.03 -4.85 8.90
N THR A 26 -3.00 -4.90 9.82
CA THR A 26 -2.82 -5.49 11.17
C THR A 26 -3.87 -6.56 11.45
N ASP A 27 -3.67 -7.37 12.50
CA ASP A 27 -4.68 -8.30 13.00
C ASP A 27 -5.96 -7.56 13.45
N SER A 28 -5.82 -6.29 13.84
CA SER A 28 -6.95 -5.44 14.24
C SER A 28 -7.84 -5.00 13.07
N ASP A 29 -7.33 -5.02 11.83
CA ASP A 29 -8.19 -4.81 10.64
C ASP A 29 -9.26 -5.89 10.54
N GLU A 30 -8.89 -7.16 10.78
CA GLU A 30 -9.83 -8.28 10.72
C GLU A 30 -10.70 -8.38 11.97
N SER A 31 -10.13 -8.15 13.15
CA SER A 31 -10.82 -8.38 14.43
C SER A 31 -11.67 -7.21 14.92
N GLU A 32 -11.35 -5.98 14.53
CA GLU A 32 -12.01 -4.76 15.04
C GLU A 32 -12.55 -3.89 13.90
N PHE A 33 -11.70 -3.45 12.96
CA PHE A 33 -12.07 -2.37 12.03
C PHE A 33 -13.00 -2.80 10.90
N ARG A 34 -12.75 -3.95 10.25
CA ARG A 34 -13.66 -4.47 9.20
C ARG A 34 -15.03 -4.86 9.77
N PRO A 35 -15.15 -5.51 10.95
CA PRO A 35 -16.43 -5.72 11.62
C PRO A 35 -17.14 -4.39 11.93
N ALA A 36 -16.44 -3.41 12.49
CA ALA A 36 -17.02 -2.10 12.82
C ALA A 36 -17.50 -1.36 11.56
N LEU A 37 -16.75 -1.43 10.46
CA LEU A 37 -17.15 -0.89 9.16
C LEU A 37 -18.43 -1.53 8.64
N ALA A 38 -18.51 -2.87 8.66
CA ALA A 38 -19.70 -3.59 8.24
C ALA A 38 -20.92 -3.21 9.09
N ALA A 39 -20.76 -3.13 10.41
CA ALA A 39 -21.84 -2.72 11.32
C ALA A 39 -22.31 -1.27 11.05
N ARG A 40 -21.38 -0.33 10.85
CA ARG A 40 -21.68 1.07 10.50
C ARG A 40 -22.50 1.16 9.21
N ASP A 41 -22.14 0.36 8.21
CA ASP A 41 -22.76 0.39 6.88
C ASP A 41 -23.99 -0.52 6.76
N GLY A 42 -24.39 -1.19 7.85
CA GLY A 42 -25.52 -2.12 7.88
C GLY A 42 -25.30 -3.39 7.05
N ALA A 43 -24.04 -3.76 6.81
CA ALA A 43 -23.63 -4.93 6.04
C ALA A 43 -23.27 -6.10 6.96
N THR A 44 -23.38 -7.32 6.44
CA THR A 44 -22.84 -8.51 7.12
C THR A 44 -21.33 -8.54 6.99
N PHE A 45 -20.63 -8.67 8.11
CA PHE A 45 -19.19 -8.92 8.09
C PHE A 45 -18.90 -10.32 7.55
N VAL A 46 -18.00 -10.40 6.57
CA VAL A 46 -17.48 -11.65 6.03
C VAL A 46 -15.98 -11.71 6.37
N PRO A 47 -15.55 -12.69 7.18
CA PRO A 47 -14.15 -12.85 7.52
C PRO A 47 -13.26 -13.04 6.30
N GLY A 48 -12.06 -12.48 6.34
CA GLY A 48 -10.99 -12.70 5.36
C GLY A 48 -9.67 -13.09 6.04
N GLY A 49 -8.60 -13.13 5.26
CA GLY A 49 -7.24 -13.32 5.76
C GLY A 49 -6.47 -12.02 5.83
N ILE A 50 -5.52 -11.93 6.77
CA ILE A 50 -4.48 -10.92 6.78
C ILE A 50 -3.27 -11.46 5.98
N PRO A 51 -2.76 -10.70 5.00
CA PRO A 51 -1.53 -11.08 4.29
C PRO A 51 -0.31 -11.17 5.22
N ASP A 52 0.35 -12.34 5.30
CA ASP A 52 1.57 -12.48 6.10
C ASP A 52 2.80 -11.90 5.37
N GLY A 53 3.00 -10.59 5.46
CA GLY A 53 4.19 -9.90 5.00
C GLY A 53 3.91 -8.53 4.37
N PHE A 54 4.97 -7.90 3.86
CA PHE A 54 4.86 -6.62 3.17
C PHE A 54 4.21 -6.77 1.78
N TYR A 55 3.39 -5.81 1.39
CA TYR A 55 2.92 -5.68 0.01
C TYR A 55 2.71 -4.21 -0.39
N LEU A 56 2.48 -3.98 -1.69
CA LEU A 56 2.19 -2.66 -2.24
C LEU A 56 0.79 -2.63 -2.88
N VAL A 57 0.16 -1.47 -2.78
CA VAL A 57 -1.07 -1.14 -3.48
C VAL A 57 -0.80 -0.05 -4.52
N GLY A 58 -0.84 -0.42 -5.79
CA GLY A 58 -0.74 0.50 -6.93
C GLY A 58 -2.08 1.05 -7.40
N ASP A 59 -2.05 2.02 -8.32
CA ASP A 59 -3.25 2.53 -8.99
C ASP A 59 -3.62 1.66 -10.19
N SER A 60 -4.80 1.06 -10.17
CA SER A 60 -5.32 0.28 -11.31
C SER A 60 -5.40 1.07 -12.63
N GLN A 61 -5.51 2.40 -12.58
CA GLN A 61 -5.57 3.25 -13.77
C GLN A 61 -4.19 3.64 -14.29
N ASP A 62 -3.17 3.60 -13.44
CA ASP A 62 -1.77 3.88 -13.79
C ASP A 62 -0.83 2.98 -12.97
N PRO A 63 -0.75 1.66 -13.32
CA PRO A 63 -0.18 0.66 -12.41
C PRO A 63 1.32 0.76 -12.13
N GLN A 64 2.08 1.36 -13.06
CA GLN A 64 3.55 1.49 -12.98
C GLN A 64 4.25 0.21 -12.46
N PRO A 65 4.08 -0.96 -13.12
CA PRO A 65 4.47 -2.25 -12.54
C PRO A 65 5.96 -2.36 -12.22
N ALA A 66 6.84 -1.78 -13.05
CA ALA A 66 8.27 -1.77 -12.81
C ALA A 66 8.67 -0.93 -11.59
N PHE A 67 7.96 0.18 -11.34
CA PHE A 67 8.14 1.00 -10.13
C PHE A 67 7.71 0.22 -8.87
N GLN A 68 6.55 -0.46 -8.91
CA GLN A 68 6.11 -1.28 -7.78
C GLN A 68 7.10 -2.42 -7.50
N GLN A 69 7.57 -3.12 -8.54
CA GLN A 69 8.51 -4.22 -8.38
C GLN A 69 9.89 -3.76 -7.88
N ALA A 70 10.33 -2.54 -8.19
CA ALA A 70 11.54 -1.96 -7.60
C ALA A 70 11.38 -1.77 -6.09
N GLY A 71 10.22 -1.29 -5.63
CA GLY A 71 9.89 -1.20 -4.20
C GLY A 71 9.86 -2.58 -3.52
N ILE A 72 9.19 -3.56 -4.13
CA ILE A 72 9.15 -4.94 -3.61
C ILE A 72 10.54 -5.55 -3.51
N ALA A 73 11.38 -5.39 -4.53
CA ALA A 73 12.73 -5.93 -4.52
C ALA A 73 13.57 -5.35 -3.38
N ALA A 74 13.51 -4.04 -3.15
CA ALA A 74 14.23 -3.40 -2.05
C ALA A 74 13.72 -3.83 -0.68
N VAL A 75 12.41 -3.95 -0.50
CA VAL A 75 11.83 -4.35 0.80
C VAL A 75 12.06 -5.83 1.10
N ALA A 76 12.12 -6.69 0.07
CA ALA A 76 12.41 -8.11 0.22
C ALA A 76 13.80 -8.40 0.84
N GLU A 77 14.72 -7.43 0.79
CA GLU A 77 16.02 -7.51 1.48
C GLU A 77 15.91 -7.24 2.99
N VAL A 78 14.80 -6.67 3.46
CA VAL A 78 14.58 -6.23 4.85
C VAL A 78 13.59 -7.12 5.59
N THR A 79 12.49 -7.49 4.94
CA THR A 79 11.43 -8.32 5.50
C THR A 79 10.79 -9.18 4.41
N HIS A 80 9.97 -10.15 4.80
CA HIS A 80 9.29 -11.02 3.84
C HIS A 80 8.13 -10.31 3.15
N ILE A 81 7.95 -10.64 1.87
CA ILE A 81 6.83 -10.18 1.04
C ILE A 81 5.64 -11.11 1.22
N ALA A 82 4.44 -10.56 1.32
CA ALA A 82 3.22 -11.33 1.51
C ALA A 82 2.99 -12.30 0.34
N PRO A 83 2.77 -13.60 0.60
CA PRO A 83 2.37 -14.55 -0.42
C PRO A 83 0.90 -14.31 -0.79
N ALA A 84 0.55 -14.58 -2.05
CA ALA A 84 -0.85 -14.64 -2.45
C ALA A 84 -1.56 -15.80 -1.71
N ASP A 85 -2.85 -15.62 -1.44
CA ASP A 85 -3.70 -16.69 -0.92
C ASP A 85 -3.98 -17.78 -1.98
N ALA A 86 -4.78 -18.78 -1.62
CA ALA A 86 -5.13 -19.91 -2.50
C ALA A 86 -5.87 -19.48 -3.78
N ASP A 87 -6.49 -18.29 -3.80
CA ASP A 87 -7.18 -17.73 -4.95
C ASP A 87 -6.28 -16.78 -5.76
N GLY A 88 -5.00 -16.66 -5.40
CA GLY A 88 -4.06 -15.75 -6.05
C GLY A 88 -4.31 -14.28 -5.69
N ARG A 89 -4.81 -14.01 -4.48
CA ARG A 89 -5.19 -12.67 -4.02
C ARG A 89 -4.41 -12.22 -2.80
N LEU A 90 -4.39 -10.91 -2.57
CA LEU A 90 -4.05 -10.29 -1.29
C LEU A 90 -5.24 -9.42 -0.88
N ILE A 91 -5.75 -9.60 0.35
CA ILE A 91 -6.89 -8.86 0.89
C ILE A 91 -8.12 -8.80 -0.06
N GLY A 92 -8.38 -9.91 -0.78
CA GLY A 92 -9.49 -10.02 -1.74
C GLY A 92 -9.23 -9.40 -3.12
N ALA A 93 -8.09 -8.75 -3.34
CA ALA A 93 -7.68 -8.21 -4.64
C ALA A 93 -6.74 -9.17 -5.38
N PRO A 94 -6.90 -9.37 -6.70
CA PRO A 94 -6.01 -10.22 -7.47
C PRO A 94 -4.58 -9.65 -7.48
N VAL A 95 -3.60 -10.51 -7.23
CA VAL A 95 -2.19 -10.16 -7.32
C VAL A 95 -1.82 -9.88 -8.78
N VAL A 96 -1.20 -8.73 -9.06
CA VAL A 96 -0.79 -8.29 -10.40
C VAL A 96 0.72 -8.43 -10.65
N GLY A 97 1.47 -8.74 -9.60
CA GLY A 97 2.91 -9.01 -9.57
C GLY A 97 3.29 -9.45 -8.16
N HIS A 98 4.46 -10.08 -7.98
CA HIS A 98 4.87 -10.54 -6.63
C HIS A 98 4.75 -9.40 -5.61
N GLY A 99 3.92 -9.60 -4.56
CA GLY A 99 3.67 -8.60 -3.52
C GLY A 99 2.88 -7.35 -3.94
N VAL A 100 2.20 -7.34 -5.09
CA VAL A 100 1.51 -6.14 -5.59
C VAL A 100 0.05 -6.43 -5.94
N ILE A 101 -0.84 -5.59 -5.44
CA ILE A 101 -2.24 -5.46 -5.89
C ILE A 101 -2.50 -4.05 -6.39
N ASN A 102 -3.63 -3.83 -7.06
CA ASN A 102 -4.03 -2.51 -7.53
C ASN A 102 -5.47 -2.17 -7.09
N TYR A 103 -5.68 -0.92 -6.71
CA TYR A 103 -7.00 -0.34 -6.49
C TYR A 103 -7.25 0.88 -7.38
N PRO A 104 -8.51 1.20 -7.71
CA PRO A 104 -8.85 2.46 -8.37
C PRO A 104 -8.79 3.59 -7.33
N VAL A 105 -7.57 3.99 -6.94
CA VAL A 105 -7.28 4.81 -5.75
C VAL A 105 -8.05 6.12 -5.74
N ARG A 106 -8.21 6.78 -6.90
CA ARG A 106 -9.02 8.00 -7.03
C ARG A 106 -10.52 7.76 -6.82
N ARG A 107 -11.06 6.69 -7.41
CA ARG A 107 -12.49 6.35 -7.29
C ARG A 107 -12.85 6.00 -5.85
N LEU A 108 -11.92 5.39 -5.12
CA LEU A 108 -12.09 5.02 -3.71
C LEU A 108 -11.71 6.14 -2.74
N GLY A 109 -11.19 7.29 -3.22
CA GLY A 109 -10.79 8.41 -2.38
C GLY A 109 -9.59 8.12 -1.47
N LEU A 110 -8.70 7.20 -1.89
CA LEU A 110 -7.48 6.86 -1.14
C LEU A 110 -6.41 7.96 -1.29
N CYS A 111 -5.52 8.08 -0.29
CA CYS A 111 -4.53 9.16 -0.22
C CYS A 111 -3.62 9.23 -1.45
N ALA A 112 -3.16 8.08 -1.96
CA ALA A 112 -2.37 7.98 -3.19
C ALA A 112 -3.06 8.59 -4.44
N GLY A 113 -4.39 8.80 -4.39
CA GLY A 113 -5.17 9.47 -5.42
C GLY A 113 -5.32 10.98 -5.25
N VAL A 114 -4.82 11.57 -4.16
CA VAL A 114 -4.93 13.02 -3.87
C VAL A 114 -4.08 13.85 -4.84
N THR A 115 -3.00 13.27 -5.36
CA THR A 115 -2.08 13.98 -6.27
C THR A 115 -2.02 13.33 -7.65
N ASP A 116 -1.51 14.06 -8.64
CA ASP A 116 -1.30 13.56 -9.99
C ASP A 116 0.11 12.98 -10.19
N ALA A 117 0.78 12.59 -9.10
CA ALA A 117 2.10 11.99 -9.16
C ALA A 117 2.13 10.78 -10.09
N ARG A 118 3.10 10.76 -11.01
CA ARG A 118 3.27 9.66 -11.97
C ARG A 118 3.54 8.35 -11.24
N TYR A 119 4.44 8.38 -10.27
CA TYR A 119 4.76 7.21 -9.47
C TYR A 119 4.01 7.30 -8.14
N ARG A 120 3.13 6.34 -7.88
CA ARG A 120 2.33 6.31 -6.66
C ARG A 120 2.20 4.91 -6.10
N THR A 121 2.23 4.79 -4.79
CA THR A 121 1.99 3.52 -4.10
C THR A 121 1.53 3.78 -2.67
N THR A 122 0.77 2.83 -2.13
CA THR A 122 0.55 2.70 -0.69
C THR A 122 1.30 1.46 -0.24
N THR A 123 2.15 1.62 0.77
CA THR A 123 2.88 0.50 1.37
C THR A 123 2.04 -0.16 2.45
N GLU A 124 2.14 -1.46 2.62
CA GLU A 124 1.38 -2.19 3.63
C GLU A 124 2.34 -3.15 4.36
N VAL A 125 2.88 -2.72 5.50
CA VAL A 125 3.64 -3.62 6.41
C VAL A 125 2.68 -4.48 7.23
N TYR A 126 3.12 -5.66 7.65
CA TYR A 126 2.38 -6.51 8.59
C TYR A 126 3.16 -6.66 9.91
N PRO A 127 2.87 -5.82 10.93
CA PRO A 127 3.65 -5.77 12.16
C PRO A 127 3.36 -6.92 13.13
N ASP A 128 2.19 -7.57 13.03
CA ASP A 128 1.78 -8.64 13.95
C ASP A 128 2.33 -10.03 13.55
N SER A 129 3.05 -10.12 12.42
CA SER A 129 3.71 -11.36 12.02
C SER A 129 4.74 -11.79 13.07
N PRO A 130 4.79 -13.08 13.46
CA PRO A 130 5.87 -13.60 14.31
C PRO A 130 7.25 -13.54 13.64
N ARG A 131 7.31 -13.18 12.34
CA ARG A 131 8.53 -13.05 11.54
C ARG A 131 8.97 -11.61 11.33
N ALA A 132 8.20 -10.63 11.83
CA ALA A 132 8.52 -9.22 11.75
C ALA A 132 8.87 -8.65 13.13
N THR A 133 9.68 -7.59 13.16
CA THR A 133 9.87 -6.74 14.33
C THR A 133 9.45 -5.30 14.02
N PRO A 134 9.17 -4.47 15.04
CA PRO A 134 8.90 -3.04 14.85
C PRO A 134 10.00 -2.32 14.06
N GLU A 135 11.27 -2.67 14.29
CA GLU A 135 12.41 -2.10 13.56
C GLU A 135 12.41 -2.51 12.09
N GLN A 136 12.08 -3.77 11.78
CA GLN A 136 11.94 -4.23 10.40
C GLN A 136 10.79 -3.53 9.68
N CYS A 137 9.67 -3.25 10.37
CA CYS A 137 8.55 -2.51 9.80
C CYS A 137 8.97 -1.10 9.39
N ASN A 138 9.66 -0.38 10.28
CA ASN A 138 10.19 0.95 9.97
C ASN A 138 11.23 0.90 8.83
N ALA A 139 12.13 -0.08 8.86
CA ALA A 139 13.15 -0.24 7.83
C ALA A 139 12.53 -0.59 6.46
N ALA A 140 11.46 -1.38 6.42
CA ALA A 140 10.72 -1.69 5.19
C ALA A 140 10.09 -0.44 4.58
N GLN A 141 9.49 0.43 5.41
CA GLN A 141 8.95 1.71 4.93
C GLN A 141 10.04 2.61 4.34
N VAL A 142 11.17 2.74 5.03
CA VAL A 142 12.32 3.52 4.56
C VAL A 142 12.87 2.95 3.24
N ALA A 143 13.01 1.62 3.13
CA ALA A 143 13.48 0.96 1.92
C ALA A 143 12.54 1.23 0.73
N ALA A 144 11.22 1.15 0.93
CA ALA A 144 10.23 1.48 -0.09
C ALA A 144 10.35 2.95 -0.55
N ILE A 145 10.54 3.88 0.39
CA ILE A 145 10.70 5.31 0.10
C ILE A 145 11.96 5.56 -0.74
N CYS A 146 13.11 5.05 -0.30
CA CYS A 146 14.37 5.22 -1.02
C CYS A 146 14.29 4.62 -2.43
N ALA A 147 13.80 3.38 -2.55
CA ALA A 147 13.68 2.70 -3.84
C ALA A 147 12.77 3.47 -4.82
N ALA A 148 11.68 4.03 -4.32
CA ALA A 148 10.77 4.83 -5.14
C ALA A 148 11.42 6.13 -5.65
N ILE A 149 12.18 6.82 -4.79
CA ILE A 149 12.92 8.03 -5.18
C ILE A 149 14.02 7.69 -6.19
N ASP A 150 14.81 6.66 -5.92
CA ASP A 150 15.90 6.20 -6.80
C ASP A 150 15.37 5.79 -8.17
N TYR A 151 14.25 5.05 -8.21
CA TYR A 151 13.59 4.68 -9.46
C TYR A 151 13.15 5.91 -10.25
N ALA A 152 12.49 6.87 -9.58
CA ALA A 152 12.02 8.08 -10.24
C ALA A 152 13.16 8.93 -10.81
N LEU A 153 14.27 9.07 -10.07
CA LEU A 153 15.47 9.77 -10.52
C LEU A 153 16.15 9.06 -11.70
N ALA A 154 16.19 7.73 -11.71
CA ALA A 154 16.78 6.95 -12.80
C ALA A 154 15.96 6.97 -14.10
N GLN A 155 14.67 7.30 -14.03
CA GLN A 155 13.76 7.39 -15.18
C GLN A 155 13.48 8.85 -15.62
N SER A 156 14.21 9.81 -15.06
CA SER A 156 14.10 11.25 -15.36
C SER A 156 15.07 11.72 -16.43
#